data_AF-A0A2M6X8P4-F1
#
_entry.id   AF-A0A2M6X8P4-F1
#
_cell.length_a   1.000
_cell.length_b   1.000
_cell.length_c   1.000
_cell.angle_alpha   90.00
_cell.angle_beta   90.00
_cell.angle_gamma   90.00
#
_symmetry.space_group_name_H-M   'P 1'
#
loop_
_entity.id
_entity.type
_entity.pdbx_description
1 polymer ?
#
loop_
_entity_poly.entity_id
_entity_poly.type
_entity_poly.pdbx_seq_one_letter_code
_entity_poly.pdbx_strand_id
1 'polypeptide(L)'
;TAQKILENADQFFDFLNNLFFPQFQRLTMFAALCAENEYAFYDGKIKLPKNKIYAVEKFFQKAKEFQERPEDLIKKVKIAKESYLVGALARINLNHKKLNSAAKSALSRANFQLPCYNIFYNLLAQMVEVIHALEETQKIIASLKIKEESPIPYKAKRGAGLAATCAPRGLLFHYYEINTKGLIEKCNIVTPTAQFLANLENDLEKFLEQPRQNDDIKMLIRAYDPCITCAVH
;
A
#
# COMPACT_ATOMS: atom_id res chain seq x y z
N THR A 1 -22.31 0.94 18.64
CA THR A 1 -21.16 0.49 19.45
C THR A 1 -20.06 0.02 18.51
N ALA A 2 -18.80 0.01 18.95
CA ALA A 2 -17.69 -0.40 18.10
C ALA A 2 -17.85 -1.85 17.57
N GLN A 3 -18.41 -2.74 18.41
CA GLN A 3 -18.76 -4.12 18.04
C GLN A 3 -19.69 -4.19 16.83
N LYS A 4 -20.76 -3.38 16.81
CA LYS A 4 -21.73 -3.33 15.69
C LYS A 4 -21.07 -2.86 14.38
N ILE A 5 -20.08 -1.98 14.45
CA ILE A 5 -19.34 -1.53 13.25
C ILE A 5 -18.51 -2.67 12.68
N LEU A 6 -17.87 -3.46 13.54
CA LEU A 6 -17.08 -4.62 13.12
C LEU A 6 -17.97 -5.71 12.49
N GLU A 7 -19.13 -5.98 13.08
CA GLU A 7 -20.13 -6.92 12.54
C GLU A 7 -20.65 -6.47 11.16
N ASN A 8 -20.96 -5.18 11.00
CA ASN A 8 -21.37 -4.62 9.71
C ASN A 8 -20.25 -4.74 8.66
N ALA A 9 -18.99 -4.52 9.06
CA ALA A 9 -17.85 -4.68 8.16
C ALA A 9 -17.66 -6.15 7.74
N ASP A 10 -17.82 -7.10 8.66
CA ASP A 10 -17.72 -8.53 8.34
C ASP A 10 -18.85 -8.99 7.40
N GLN A 11 -20.09 -8.52 7.61
CA GLN A 11 -21.21 -8.77 6.70
C GLN A 11 -20.99 -8.15 5.32
N PHE A 12 -20.43 -6.93 5.26
CA PHE A 12 -20.11 -6.28 3.99
C PHE A 12 -18.99 -7.01 3.25
N PHE A 13 -18.01 -7.55 3.98
CA PHE A 13 -17.00 -8.44 3.39
C PHE A 13 -17.66 -9.66 2.73
N ASP A 14 -18.62 -10.31 3.38
CA ASP A 14 -19.33 -11.45 2.80
C ASP A 14 -20.13 -11.08 1.55
N PHE A 15 -20.78 -9.92 1.55
CA PHE A 15 -21.42 -9.41 0.35
C PHE A 15 -20.41 -9.24 -0.80
N LEU A 16 -19.27 -8.59 -0.54
CA LEU A 16 -18.22 -8.39 -1.55
C LEU A 16 -17.61 -9.71 -2.02
N ASN A 17 -17.41 -10.67 -1.12
CA ASN A 17 -16.82 -11.97 -1.44
C ASN A 17 -17.68 -12.79 -2.41
N ASN A 18 -18.99 -12.55 -2.42
CA ASN A 18 -19.95 -13.19 -3.33
C ASN A 18 -20.08 -12.48 -4.70
N LEU A 19 -19.37 -11.37 -4.92
CA LEU A 19 -19.36 -10.71 -6.22
C LEU A 19 -18.53 -11.51 -7.24
N PHE A 20 -18.82 -11.25 -8.52
CA PHE A 20 -18.01 -11.78 -9.61
C PHE A 20 -16.67 -11.04 -9.68
N PHE A 21 -15.56 -11.79 -9.63
CA PHE A 21 -14.22 -11.29 -9.88
C PHE A 21 -13.70 -11.84 -11.22
N PRO A 22 -13.24 -10.97 -12.14
CA PRO A 22 -12.67 -11.43 -13.39
C PRO A 22 -11.46 -12.34 -13.16
N GLN A 23 -11.35 -13.38 -13.99
CA GLN A 23 -10.20 -14.27 -13.99
C GLN A 23 -9.04 -13.59 -14.73
N PHE A 24 -8.05 -13.17 -13.98
CA PHE A 24 -6.83 -12.54 -14.49
C PHE A 24 -5.69 -12.83 -13.55
N GLN A 25 -4.51 -13.15 -14.06
CA GLN A 25 -3.36 -13.37 -13.22
C GLN A 25 -2.09 -12.94 -13.95
N ARG A 26 -1.28 -12.12 -13.30
CA ARG A 26 0.08 -11.81 -13.76
C ARG A 26 1.03 -11.85 -12.58
N LEU A 27 2.04 -12.71 -12.68
CA LEU A 27 3.10 -12.75 -11.68
C LEU A 27 3.77 -11.38 -11.59
N THR A 28 3.85 -10.83 -10.39
CA THR A 28 4.49 -9.54 -10.12
C THR A 28 5.18 -9.53 -8.77
N MET A 29 6.13 -8.62 -8.60
CA MET A 29 6.76 -8.34 -7.32
C MET A 29 5.79 -7.55 -6.42
N PHE A 30 5.81 -7.83 -5.12
CA PHE A 30 5.07 -7.07 -4.11
C PHE A 30 6.05 -6.26 -3.26
N ALA A 31 5.66 -5.08 -2.81
CA ALA A 31 6.38 -4.36 -1.76
C ALA A 31 5.42 -3.83 -0.70
N ALA A 32 5.80 -4.00 0.57
CA ALA A 32 5.01 -3.57 1.72
C ALA A 32 5.91 -3.24 2.89
N LEU A 33 5.47 -2.34 3.78
CA LEU A 33 6.07 -2.17 5.09
C LEU A 33 5.81 -3.45 5.92
N CYS A 34 6.74 -3.77 6.82
CA CYS A 34 6.63 -4.90 7.73
C CYS A 34 7.29 -4.57 9.07
N ALA A 35 6.73 -5.13 10.12
CA ALA A 35 7.26 -5.06 11.47
C ALA A 35 7.19 -6.46 12.10
N GLU A 36 7.97 -6.64 13.17
CA GLU A 36 8.03 -7.94 13.85
C GLU A 36 6.77 -8.25 14.64
N ASN A 37 6.10 -7.24 15.20
CA ASN A 37 5.02 -7.46 16.18
C ASN A 37 3.63 -7.02 15.70
N GLU A 38 3.53 -6.44 14.51
CA GLU A 38 2.27 -5.85 14.02
C GLU A 38 2.14 -5.93 12.49
N TYR A 39 0.91 -5.70 12.02
CA TYR A 39 0.65 -5.45 10.61
C TYR A 39 0.96 -3.99 10.31
N ALA A 40 2.16 -3.74 9.78
CA ALA A 40 2.75 -2.42 9.75
C ALA A 40 2.04 -1.46 8.77
N PHE A 41 1.55 -0.34 9.29
CA PHE A 41 1.14 0.83 8.49
C PHE A 41 2.06 2.04 8.67
N TYR A 42 2.61 2.24 9.87
CA TYR A 42 3.27 3.50 10.22
C TYR A 42 4.79 3.44 10.15
N ASP A 43 5.41 2.41 10.75
CA ASP A 43 6.86 2.26 10.79
C ASP A 43 7.27 0.80 10.49
N GLY A 44 8.54 0.61 10.15
CA GLY A 44 9.13 -0.70 9.96
C GLY A 44 10.15 -0.76 8.83
N LYS A 45 10.33 -1.98 8.31
CA LYS A 45 11.22 -2.28 7.19
C LYS A 45 10.40 -2.62 5.97
N ILE A 46 10.98 -2.55 4.77
CA ILE A 46 10.26 -2.91 3.55
C ILE A 46 10.52 -4.37 3.21
N LYS A 47 9.45 -5.13 3.10
CA LYS A 47 9.44 -6.55 2.74
C LYS A 47 9.11 -6.72 1.26
N LEU A 48 9.83 -7.64 0.64
CA LEU A 48 9.59 -8.18 -0.70
C LEU A 48 9.30 -9.70 -0.58
N PRO A 49 8.81 -10.35 -1.66
CA PRO A 49 8.67 -11.80 -1.74
C PRO A 49 9.96 -12.55 -1.37
N LYS A 50 9.80 -13.84 -1.02
CA LYS A 50 10.90 -14.70 -0.53
C LYS A 50 11.56 -14.16 0.76
N ASN A 51 10.81 -13.44 1.58
CA ASN A 51 11.25 -12.85 2.86
C ASN A 51 12.49 -11.95 2.77
N LYS A 52 12.69 -11.28 1.63
CA LYS A 52 13.72 -10.24 1.52
C LYS A 52 13.24 -8.99 2.25
N ILE A 53 14.00 -8.51 3.23
CA ILE A 53 13.66 -7.35 4.06
C ILE A 53 14.78 -6.31 3.95
N TYR A 54 14.40 -5.04 3.76
CA TYR A 54 15.32 -3.92 3.61
C TYR A 54 14.98 -2.81 4.60
N ALA A 55 16.01 -2.15 5.13
CA ALA A 55 15.84 -0.83 5.73
C ALA A 55 15.25 0.14 4.68
N VAL A 56 14.47 1.11 5.14
CA VAL A 56 13.75 2.06 4.27
C VAL A 56 14.71 2.79 3.33
N GLU A 57 15.85 3.25 3.83
CA GLU A 57 16.89 3.96 3.07
C GLU A 57 17.49 3.07 1.98
N LYS A 58 17.79 1.81 2.32
CA LYS A 58 18.36 0.84 1.36
C LYS A 58 17.37 0.48 0.26
N PHE A 59 16.08 0.46 0.58
CA PHE A 59 15.03 0.24 -0.41
C PHE A 59 14.86 1.47 -1.29
N PHE A 60 14.79 2.66 -0.69
CA PHE A 60 14.62 3.93 -1.40
C PHE A 60 15.76 4.17 -2.41
N GLN A 61 17.00 3.86 -2.05
CA GLN A 61 18.14 3.92 -2.99
C GLN A 61 18.02 2.96 -4.19
N LYS A 62 17.25 1.88 -4.06
CA LYS A 62 17.00 0.90 -5.13
C LYS A 62 15.77 1.24 -5.97
N ALA A 63 14.80 1.94 -5.38
CA ALA A 63 13.62 2.43 -6.07
C ALA A 63 14.02 3.58 -6.99
N LYS A 64 13.91 3.37 -8.30
CA LYS A 64 14.27 4.37 -9.31
C LYS A 64 13.01 4.91 -9.96
N GLU A 65 12.78 6.21 -9.78
CA GLU A 65 11.80 6.96 -10.54
C GLU A 65 12.28 7.15 -11.99
N PHE A 66 11.36 7.05 -12.95
CA PHE A 66 11.62 7.29 -14.36
C PHE A 66 10.36 7.82 -15.06
N GLN A 67 10.54 8.47 -16.20
CA GLN A 67 9.48 8.80 -17.16
C GLN A 67 9.84 8.11 -18.47
N GLU A 68 8.85 7.58 -19.18
CA GLU A 68 9.09 6.96 -20.48
C GLU A 68 9.17 8.02 -21.56
N ARG A 69 8.31 9.03 -21.48
CA ARG A 69 8.27 10.15 -22.41
C ARG A 69 8.34 11.47 -21.66
N PRO A 70 8.96 12.52 -22.23
CA PRO A 70 9.06 13.83 -21.58
C PRO A 70 7.71 14.46 -21.21
N GLU A 71 6.64 14.14 -21.93
CA GLU A 71 5.27 14.61 -21.69
C GLU A 71 4.50 13.86 -20.61
N ASP A 72 5.04 12.73 -20.09
CA ASP A 72 4.36 11.95 -19.06
C ASP A 72 4.30 12.73 -17.74
N LEU A 73 3.09 13.06 -17.30
CA LEU A 73 2.85 13.84 -16.09
C LEU A 73 3.17 13.08 -14.79
N ILE A 74 3.10 11.74 -14.84
CA ILE A 74 3.31 10.88 -13.68
C ILE A 74 4.59 10.08 -13.90
N LYS A 75 5.51 10.18 -12.94
CA LYS A 75 6.69 9.31 -12.92
C LYS A 75 6.28 7.90 -12.50
N LYS A 76 7.00 6.91 -13.04
CA LYS A 76 6.88 5.50 -12.69
C LYS A 76 8.05 5.11 -11.80
N VAL A 77 7.90 4.06 -10.99
CA VAL A 77 8.99 3.54 -10.16
C VAL A 77 9.26 2.07 -10.49
N LYS A 78 10.55 1.72 -10.62
CA LYS A 78 11.00 0.32 -10.77
C LYS A 78 12.04 -0.01 -9.71
N ILE A 79 12.09 -1.28 -9.32
CA ILE A 79 13.12 -1.82 -8.42
C ILE A 79 13.81 -2.95 -9.18
N ALA A 80 15.14 -2.88 -9.26
CA ALA A 80 15.94 -3.86 -10.01
C ALA A 80 15.42 -4.08 -11.46
N LYS A 81 14.93 -3.01 -12.10
CA LYS A 81 14.29 -2.98 -13.44
C LYS A 81 12.91 -3.64 -13.55
N GLU A 82 12.34 -4.11 -12.45
CA GLU A 82 11.01 -4.71 -12.42
C GLU A 82 9.95 -3.74 -11.86
N SER A 83 8.73 -3.80 -12.40
CA SER A 83 7.56 -3.18 -11.78
C SER A 83 7.15 -3.95 -10.54
N TYR A 84 6.42 -3.32 -9.64
CA TYR A 84 5.92 -3.96 -8.43
C TYR A 84 4.57 -3.39 -8.02
N LEU A 85 3.80 -4.22 -7.33
CA LEU A 85 2.54 -3.82 -6.72
C LEU A 85 2.78 -3.40 -5.26
N VAL A 86 2.18 -2.27 -4.90
CA VAL A 86 1.98 -1.82 -3.51
C VAL A 86 0.47 -1.73 -3.23
N GLY A 87 0.07 -1.62 -1.97
CA GLY A 87 -1.34 -1.54 -1.57
C GLY A 87 -1.79 -2.77 -0.78
N ALA A 88 -3.11 -2.92 -0.61
CA ALA A 88 -3.67 -3.92 0.29
C ALA A 88 -3.31 -5.35 -0.10
N LEU A 89 -3.46 -5.70 -1.38
CA LEU A 89 -3.13 -7.05 -1.86
C LEU A 89 -1.64 -7.39 -1.62
N ALA A 90 -0.74 -6.43 -1.85
CA ALA A 90 0.68 -6.60 -1.58
C ALA A 90 0.97 -6.80 -0.08
N ARG A 91 0.34 -6.00 0.79
CA ARG A 91 0.50 -6.13 2.25
C ARG A 91 -0.09 -7.45 2.77
N ILE A 92 -1.25 -7.87 2.30
CA ILE A 92 -1.85 -9.17 2.67
C ILE A 92 -0.96 -10.34 2.22
N ASN A 93 -0.50 -10.35 0.96
CA ASN A 93 0.41 -11.37 0.45
C ASN A 93 1.66 -11.53 1.33
N LEU A 94 2.23 -10.41 1.79
CA LEU A 94 3.49 -10.40 2.52
C LEU A 94 3.34 -10.55 4.05
N ASN A 95 2.24 -10.06 4.63
CA ASN A 95 2.09 -9.83 6.07
C ASN A 95 0.80 -10.42 6.68
N HIS A 96 -0.01 -11.20 5.96
CA HIS A 96 -1.28 -11.77 6.48
C HIS A 96 -1.18 -12.44 7.87
N LYS A 97 -0.04 -13.04 8.21
CA LYS A 97 0.19 -13.66 9.54
C LYS A 97 0.08 -12.66 10.71
N LYS A 98 0.28 -11.36 10.45
CA LYS A 98 0.22 -10.27 11.44
C LYS A 98 -1.16 -9.62 11.56
N LEU A 99 -2.13 -10.03 10.74
CA LEU A 99 -3.51 -9.57 10.87
C LEU A 99 -4.10 -9.94 12.24
N ASN A 100 -5.11 -9.15 12.63
CA ASN A 100 -5.94 -9.41 13.80
C ASN A 100 -6.90 -10.58 13.57
N SER A 101 -7.55 -11.02 14.64
CA SER A 101 -8.45 -12.17 14.66
C SER A 101 -9.59 -12.09 13.65
N ALA A 102 -10.36 -11.00 13.66
CA ALA A 102 -11.51 -10.87 12.75
C ALA A 102 -11.03 -10.73 11.30
N ALA A 103 -9.99 -9.95 11.06
CA ALA A 103 -9.39 -9.84 9.73
C ALA A 103 -8.83 -11.16 9.20
N LYS A 104 -8.21 -11.99 10.05
CA LYS A 104 -7.78 -13.36 9.68
C LYS A 104 -8.96 -14.25 9.35
N SER A 105 -10.05 -14.14 10.10
CA SER A 105 -11.28 -14.89 9.84
C SER A 105 -11.87 -14.49 8.47
N ALA A 106 -12.02 -13.19 8.20
CA ALA A 106 -12.46 -12.71 6.89
C ALA A 106 -11.55 -13.20 5.76
N LEU A 107 -10.22 -13.06 5.90
CA LEU A 107 -9.26 -13.54 4.90
C LEU A 107 -9.35 -15.05 4.66
N SER A 108 -9.61 -15.85 5.68
CA SER A 108 -9.75 -17.31 5.55
C SER A 108 -10.98 -17.74 4.74
N ARG A 109 -11.99 -16.87 4.66
CA ARG A 109 -13.23 -17.05 3.91
C ARG A 109 -13.18 -16.42 2.51
N ALA A 110 -12.11 -15.69 2.20
CA ALA A 110 -11.96 -15.02 0.93
C ALA A 110 -11.86 -16.01 -0.23
N ASN A 111 -12.48 -15.69 -1.36
CA ASN A 111 -12.50 -16.53 -2.57
C ASN A 111 -11.20 -16.47 -3.39
N PHE A 112 -10.05 -16.29 -2.72
CA PHE A 112 -8.73 -16.33 -3.33
C PHE A 112 -7.70 -16.95 -2.38
N GLN A 113 -6.60 -17.46 -2.95
CA GLN A 113 -5.51 -18.05 -2.19
C GLN A 113 -4.26 -17.16 -2.21
N LEU A 114 -3.45 -17.27 -1.16
CA LEU A 114 -2.18 -16.56 -1.05
C LEU A 114 -1.01 -17.46 -1.53
N PRO A 115 -0.02 -16.92 -2.27
CA PRO A 115 0.03 -15.57 -2.80
C PRO A 115 -0.96 -15.36 -3.96
N CYS A 116 -1.69 -14.24 -3.90
CA CYS A 116 -2.66 -13.87 -4.92
C CYS A 116 -2.05 -12.86 -5.90
N TYR A 117 -2.13 -13.17 -7.20
CA TYR A 117 -1.62 -12.33 -8.30
C TYR A 117 -2.73 -11.80 -9.21
N ASN A 118 -3.98 -11.89 -8.76
CA ASN A 118 -5.13 -11.31 -9.44
C ASN A 118 -5.49 -9.99 -8.75
N ILE A 119 -5.23 -8.88 -9.45
CA ILE A 119 -5.46 -7.54 -8.93
C ILE A 119 -6.93 -7.26 -8.58
N PHE A 120 -7.90 -7.93 -9.20
CA PHE A 120 -9.31 -7.73 -8.90
C PHE A 120 -9.65 -8.10 -7.44
N TYR A 121 -8.89 -9.01 -6.82
CA TYR A 121 -9.03 -9.32 -5.40
C TYR A 121 -8.41 -8.27 -4.46
N ASN A 122 -7.80 -7.21 -4.98
CA ASN A 122 -7.35 -6.08 -4.15
C ASN A 122 -8.54 -5.43 -3.40
N LEU A 123 -9.75 -5.44 -3.96
CA LEU A 123 -10.96 -5.00 -3.27
C LEU A 123 -11.23 -5.81 -1.99
N LEU A 124 -11.14 -7.15 -2.07
CA LEU A 124 -11.30 -8.00 -0.89
C LEU A 124 -10.14 -7.82 0.09
N ALA A 125 -8.91 -7.66 -0.41
CA ALA A 125 -7.76 -7.36 0.44
C ALA A 125 -7.92 -6.04 1.20
N GLN A 126 -8.43 -4.98 0.54
CA GLN A 126 -8.77 -3.70 1.18
C GLN A 126 -9.84 -3.89 2.25
N MET A 127 -10.85 -4.72 1.99
CA MET A 127 -11.90 -4.97 2.98
C MET A 127 -11.38 -5.74 4.21
N VAL A 128 -10.46 -6.69 4.02
CA VAL A 128 -9.75 -7.35 5.14
C VAL A 128 -8.95 -6.32 5.95
N GLU A 129 -8.29 -5.36 5.29
CA GLU A 129 -7.59 -4.28 5.98
C GLU A 129 -8.52 -3.32 6.72
N VAL A 130 -9.73 -3.03 6.19
CA VAL A 130 -10.74 -2.25 6.90
C VAL A 130 -11.14 -2.94 8.20
N ILE A 131 -11.43 -4.24 8.17
CA ILE A 131 -11.74 -5.04 9.36
C ILE A 131 -10.57 -4.99 10.35
N HIS A 132 -9.34 -5.18 9.87
CA HIS A 132 -8.14 -5.10 10.70
C HIS A 132 -7.98 -3.72 11.37
N ALA A 133 -8.15 -2.64 10.60
CA ALA A 133 -8.03 -1.27 11.09
C ALA A 133 -9.13 -0.92 12.10
N LEU A 134 -10.35 -1.46 11.94
CA LEU A 134 -11.42 -1.32 12.93
C LEU A 134 -11.06 -2.03 14.24
N GLU A 135 -10.51 -3.25 14.19
CA GLU A 135 -10.00 -3.95 15.38
C GLU A 135 -8.86 -3.16 16.05
N GLU A 136 -7.89 -2.66 15.28
CA GLU A 136 -6.80 -1.82 15.83
C GLU A 136 -7.33 -0.54 16.46
N THR A 137 -8.30 0.12 15.82
CA THR A 137 -8.92 1.34 16.36
C THR A 137 -9.56 1.07 17.72
N GLN A 138 -10.26 -0.06 17.89
CA GLN A 138 -10.83 -0.44 19.19
C GLN A 138 -9.75 -0.65 20.26
N LYS A 139 -8.68 -1.37 19.93
CA LYS A 139 -7.55 -1.60 20.86
C LYS A 139 -6.86 -0.30 21.26
N ILE A 140 -6.61 0.58 20.29
CA ILE A 140 -5.98 1.88 20.52
C ILE A 140 -6.90 2.70 21.43
N ILE A 141 -8.18 2.89 21.10
CA ILE A 141 -9.11 3.67 21.94
C ILE A 141 -9.18 3.11 23.37
N ALA A 142 -9.22 1.78 23.53
CA ALA A 142 -9.30 1.15 24.85
C ALA A 142 -8.03 1.31 25.69
N SER A 143 -6.86 1.45 25.05
CA SER A 143 -5.55 1.55 25.72
C SER A 143 -4.99 2.98 25.75
N LEU A 144 -5.55 3.89 24.95
CA LEU A 144 -5.07 5.26 24.76
C LEU A 144 -5.21 6.03 26.08
N LYS A 145 -4.07 6.39 26.66
CA LYS A 145 -3.99 7.29 27.81
C LYS A 145 -3.64 8.66 27.29
N ILE A 146 -4.66 9.51 27.11
CA ILE A 146 -4.46 10.89 26.73
C ILE A 146 -3.69 11.60 27.85
N LYS A 147 -2.54 12.16 27.49
CA LYS A 147 -1.72 13.00 28.36
C LYS A 147 -1.45 14.30 27.64
N GLU A 148 -1.35 15.38 28.40
CA GLU A 148 -0.87 16.64 27.87
C GLU A 148 0.62 16.51 27.54
N GLU A 149 0.98 16.74 26.28
CA GLU A 149 2.36 16.69 25.81
C GLU A 149 2.84 18.10 25.49
N SER A 150 3.97 18.49 26.07
CA SER A 150 4.64 19.74 25.70
C SER A 150 5.45 19.55 24.41
N PRO A 151 5.52 20.55 23.53
CA PRO A 151 6.37 20.50 22.35
C PRO A 151 7.81 20.13 22.74
N ILE A 152 8.38 19.13 22.06
CA ILE A 152 9.78 18.74 22.28
C ILE A 152 10.65 19.90 21.78
N PRO A 153 11.49 20.52 22.64
CA PRO A 153 12.34 21.61 22.22
C PRO A 153 13.37 21.10 21.21
N TYR A 154 13.48 21.78 20.07
CA TYR A 154 14.45 21.45 19.04
C TYR A 154 15.27 22.68 18.65
N LYS A 155 16.48 22.44 18.12
CA LYS A 155 17.30 23.46 17.48
C LYS A 155 17.49 23.06 16.03
N ALA A 156 17.16 23.95 15.10
CA ALA A 156 17.36 23.70 13.68
C ALA A 156 18.85 23.42 13.41
N LYS A 157 19.10 22.35 12.66
CA LYS A 157 20.42 21.94 12.17
C LYS A 157 20.24 21.43 10.76
N ARG A 158 21.30 21.56 9.95
CA ARG A 158 21.33 20.94 8.62
C ARG A 158 21.17 19.42 8.79
N GLY A 159 20.28 18.83 7.99
CA GLY A 159 20.00 17.40 8.09
C GLY A 159 19.12 16.91 6.94
N ALA A 160 19.08 15.59 6.78
CA ALA A 160 18.19 14.91 5.86
C ALA A 160 17.35 13.88 6.62
N GLY A 161 16.09 13.75 6.26
CA GLY A 161 15.17 12.77 6.83
C GLY A 161 14.45 12.01 5.72
N LEU A 162 14.37 10.70 5.87
CA LEU A 162 13.56 9.82 5.03
C LEU A 162 12.58 9.07 5.93
N ALA A 163 11.31 9.09 5.56
CA ALA A 163 10.27 8.28 6.18
C ALA A 163 9.54 7.47 5.12
N ALA A 164 9.14 6.25 5.46
CA ALA A 164 8.22 5.45 4.67
C ALA A 164 7.04 5.04 5.54
N THR A 165 5.84 5.26 5.01
CA THR A 165 4.58 4.81 5.63
C THR A 165 3.78 4.00 4.61
N CYS A 166 2.75 3.32 5.04
CA CYS A 166 1.75 2.72 4.15
C CYS A 166 0.48 3.57 4.18
N ALA A 167 0.31 4.38 3.15
CA ALA A 167 -1.01 4.93 2.82
C ALA A 167 -1.96 3.78 2.41
N PRO A 168 -3.29 4.01 2.40
CA PRO A 168 -4.25 2.98 1.98
C PRO A 168 -3.91 2.37 0.61
N ARG A 169 -3.42 3.21 -0.32
CA ARG A 169 -3.05 2.81 -1.69
C ARG A 169 -1.66 2.17 -1.82
N GLY A 170 -0.84 2.16 -0.77
CA GLY A 170 0.48 1.53 -0.78
C GLY A 170 1.57 2.31 -0.05
N LEU A 171 2.82 1.94 -0.31
CA LEU A 171 3.99 2.61 0.27
C LEU A 171 4.01 4.09 -0.12
N LEU A 172 4.40 4.95 0.80
CA LEU A 172 4.53 6.39 0.62
C LEU A 172 5.86 6.82 1.23
N PHE A 173 6.74 7.41 0.42
CA PHE A 173 8.02 7.93 0.88
C PHE A 173 7.99 9.45 0.97
N HIS A 174 8.56 9.98 2.04
CA HIS A 174 8.83 11.39 2.23
C HIS A 174 10.31 11.59 2.52
N TYR A 175 10.99 12.34 1.66
CA TYR A 175 12.38 12.73 1.83
C TYR A 175 12.49 14.25 1.88
N TYR A 176 13.18 14.75 2.90
CA TYR A 176 13.43 16.18 3.06
C TYR A 176 14.88 16.44 3.45
N GLU A 177 15.47 17.48 2.87
CA GLU A 177 16.71 18.08 3.35
C GLU A 177 16.40 19.48 3.88
N ILE A 178 16.89 19.77 5.09
CA ILE A 178 16.75 21.09 5.73
C ILE A 178 18.11 21.74 5.95
N ASN A 179 18.15 23.07 5.95
CA ASN A 179 19.35 23.84 6.25
C ASN A 179 19.47 24.21 7.73
N THR A 180 20.52 24.96 8.08
CA THR A 180 20.79 25.39 9.47
C THR A 180 19.73 26.33 10.04
N LYS A 181 18.91 26.96 9.20
CA LYS A 181 17.76 27.79 9.61
C LYS A 181 16.46 27.00 9.69
N GLY A 182 16.48 25.69 9.38
CA GLY A 182 15.30 24.83 9.37
C GLY A 182 14.43 24.98 8.12
N LEU A 183 14.94 25.60 7.05
CA LEU A 183 14.22 25.71 5.78
C LEU A 183 14.49 24.49 4.90
N ILE A 184 13.46 24.02 4.19
CA ILE A 184 13.56 22.90 3.25
C ILE A 184 14.38 23.34 2.03
N GLU A 185 15.48 22.63 1.75
CA GLU A 185 16.32 22.82 0.55
C GLU A 185 15.99 21.78 -0.53
N LYS A 186 15.60 20.56 -0.14
CA LYS A 186 15.14 19.51 -1.07
C LYS A 186 13.94 18.77 -0.50
N CYS A 187 13.07 18.35 -1.41
CA CYS A 187 11.91 17.53 -1.13
C CYS A 187 11.81 16.46 -2.23
N ASN A 188 11.61 15.20 -1.85
CA ASN A 188 11.18 14.17 -2.77
C ASN A 188 10.06 13.34 -2.11
N ILE A 189 8.91 13.24 -2.77
CA ILE A 189 7.76 12.49 -2.30
C ILE A 189 7.46 11.43 -3.35
N VAL A 190 7.53 10.16 -2.97
CA VAL A 190 7.25 9.05 -3.88
C VAL A 190 5.93 8.41 -3.46
N THR A 191 4.88 8.71 -4.21
CA THR A 191 3.50 8.34 -3.86
C THR A 191 3.16 6.91 -4.29
N PRO A 192 2.13 6.27 -3.69
CA PRO A 192 1.78 4.89 -4.02
C PRO A 192 1.42 4.69 -5.50
N THR A 193 0.68 5.61 -6.10
CA THR A 193 0.23 5.51 -7.49
C THR A 193 1.40 5.57 -8.47
N ALA A 194 2.38 6.46 -8.25
CA ALA A 194 3.62 6.47 -9.03
C ALA A 194 4.37 5.13 -8.96
N GLN A 195 4.32 4.46 -7.81
CA GLN A 195 5.02 3.19 -7.61
C GLN A 195 4.39 2.02 -8.35
N PHE A 196 3.06 1.89 -8.32
CA PHE A 196 2.39 0.79 -9.01
C PHE A 196 2.05 1.09 -10.48
N LEU A 197 2.21 2.33 -10.97
CA LEU A 197 1.76 2.71 -12.32
C LEU A 197 2.37 1.81 -13.42
N ALA A 198 3.68 1.57 -13.36
CA ALA A 198 4.33 0.63 -14.29
C ALA A 198 3.78 -0.80 -14.18
N ASN A 199 3.31 -1.20 -12.98
CA ASN A 199 2.70 -2.50 -12.78
C ASN A 199 1.29 -2.57 -13.35
N LEU A 200 0.52 -1.49 -13.21
CA LEU A 200 -0.81 -1.33 -13.77
C LEU A 200 -0.75 -1.40 -15.30
N GLU A 201 0.20 -0.71 -15.93
CA GLU A 201 0.38 -0.77 -17.38
C GLU A 201 0.79 -2.17 -17.86
N ASN A 202 1.71 -2.84 -17.17
CA ASN A 202 2.06 -4.23 -17.47
C ASN A 202 0.85 -5.18 -17.31
N ASP A 203 -0.03 -4.92 -16.33
CA ASP A 203 -1.29 -5.66 -16.19
C ASP A 203 -2.25 -5.37 -17.35
N LEU A 204 -2.38 -4.10 -17.76
CA LEU A 204 -3.21 -3.71 -18.89
C LEU A 204 -2.73 -4.36 -20.19
N GLU A 205 -1.43 -4.32 -20.48
CA GLU A 205 -0.85 -4.99 -21.65
C GLU A 205 -1.23 -6.47 -21.68
N LYS A 206 -1.04 -7.18 -20.55
CA LYS A 206 -1.40 -8.59 -20.43
C LYS A 206 -2.91 -8.83 -20.54
N PHE A 207 -3.72 -7.95 -19.96
CA PHE A 207 -5.18 -8.07 -19.95
C PHE A 207 -5.82 -7.85 -21.33
N LEU A 208 -5.15 -7.03 -22.16
CA LEU A 208 -5.54 -6.67 -23.53
C LEU A 208 -5.00 -7.62 -24.61
N GLU A 209 -4.26 -8.68 -24.26
CA GLU A 209 -3.96 -9.78 -25.20
C GLU A 209 -5.23 -10.47 -25.74
N GLN A 210 -6.36 -10.28 -25.06
CA GLN A 210 -7.70 -10.68 -25.51
C GLN A 210 -8.56 -9.43 -25.69
N PRO A 211 -9.53 -9.42 -26.63
CA PRO A 211 -10.48 -8.33 -26.77
C PRO A 211 -11.24 -8.06 -25.46
N ARG A 212 -11.26 -6.80 -25.03
CA ARG A 212 -11.94 -6.34 -23.81
C ARG A 212 -12.85 -5.17 -24.11
N GLN A 213 -13.93 -5.05 -23.34
CA GLN A 213 -14.77 -3.86 -23.41
C GLN A 213 -14.15 -2.73 -22.58
N ASN A 214 -14.54 -1.48 -22.86
CA ASN A 214 -14.04 -0.32 -22.13
C ASN A 214 -14.29 -0.43 -20.61
N ASP A 215 -15.38 -1.06 -20.20
CA ASP A 215 -15.70 -1.21 -18.78
C ASP A 215 -14.81 -2.24 -18.07
N ASP A 216 -14.34 -3.28 -18.77
CA ASP A 216 -13.35 -4.22 -18.24
C ASP A 216 -12.02 -3.49 -17.96
N ILE A 217 -11.60 -2.62 -18.89
CA ILE A 217 -10.38 -1.82 -18.77
C ILE A 217 -10.48 -0.87 -17.58
N LYS A 218 -11.60 -0.15 -17.46
CA LYS A 218 -11.86 0.74 -16.31
C LYS A 218 -11.87 -0.04 -15.00
N MET A 219 -12.42 -1.26 -14.98
CA MET A 219 -12.46 -2.09 -13.80
C MET A 219 -11.06 -2.51 -13.35
N LEU A 220 -10.18 -2.90 -14.28
CA LEU A 220 -8.78 -3.21 -13.95
C LEU A 220 -8.06 -1.98 -13.37
N ILE A 221 -8.20 -0.82 -14.02
CA ILE A 221 -7.61 0.43 -13.53
C ILE A 221 -8.12 0.74 -12.11
N ARG A 222 -9.43 0.59 -11.86
CA ARG A 222 -10.04 0.84 -10.53
C ARG A 222 -9.64 -0.20 -9.49
N ALA A 223 -9.31 -1.41 -9.87
CA ALA A 223 -8.84 -2.45 -8.94
C ALA A 223 -7.53 -2.05 -8.25
N TYR A 224 -6.72 -1.18 -8.85
CA TYR A 224 -5.54 -0.57 -8.24
C TYR A 224 -5.84 0.55 -7.24
N ASP A 225 -7.08 1.06 -7.17
CA ASP A 225 -7.46 2.27 -6.43
C ASP A 225 -6.51 3.47 -6.68
N PRO A 226 -6.36 3.93 -7.93
CA PRO A 226 -5.46 5.04 -8.25
C PRO A 226 -5.95 6.37 -7.68
N CYS A 227 -5.07 7.10 -6.99
CA CYS A 227 -5.25 8.51 -6.67
C CYS A 227 -4.46 9.34 -7.67
N ILE A 228 -5.09 9.76 -8.77
CA ILE A 228 -4.41 10.50 -9.84
C ILE A 228 -3.86 11.84 -9.32
N THR A 229 -4.60 12.54 -8.46
CA THR A 229 -4.14 13.79 -7.85
C THR A 229 -2.90 13.60 -6.99
N CYS A 230 -2.78 12.47 -6.30
CA CYS A 230 -1.61 12.12 -5.51
C CYS A 230 -0.39 11.78 -6.38
N ALA A 231 -0.61 11.29 -7.60
CA ALA A 231 0.43 10.68 -8.42
C ALA A 231 1.42 11.67 -9.05
N VAL A 232 1.04 12.94 -9.14
CA VAL A 232 1.80 13.99 -9.86
C VAL A 232 2.70 14.84 -8.97
N HIS A 233 2.64 14.64 -7.64
CA HIS A 233 3.51 15.31 -6.67
C HIS A 233 4.93 14.73 -6.73
#